data_AF-A0A2J0MHM7-F1
#
_entry.id   AF-A0A2J0MHM7-F1
#
_cell.length_a   1.000
_cell.length_b   1.000
_cell.length_c   1.000
_cell.angle_alpha   90.00
_cell.angle_beta   90.00
_cell.angle_gamma   90.00
#
_symmetry.space_group_name_H-M   'P 1'
#
loop_
_entity.id
_entity.type
_entity.pdbx_description
1 polymer ?
#
loop_
_entity_poly.entity_id
_entity_poly.type
_entity_poly.pdbx_seq_one_letter_code
_entity_poly.pdbx_strand_id
1 'polypeptide(L)'
;MTITEQVVKNIIKKLLKGEDYRIEIVTLIDAAFLQFVVYFFKKVVDAKFKNQDITIDWYKKEFLDSKLPINDIAINSGLNKKTIHNMFNSSTREIVIDASDEHYDLLYESIKNLVDTEHDLELTLTIKFKGVSVDLNVSESLIVINTLAVKRAAIRGGSWSTAGKRVEKPLMQTLCKLYGVSEKNYALTIKGKQIKEDQFEREIDFYLIEGKNQHKCEVKLMGIGNPESADAFIARDSKVFIADKLSDTNKKQLNSRKVEWVELRSEDGFKKFGIVLKNLKISHTKLLNNIEKDLEIVFREIFK
;
A
#
# COMPACT_ATOMS: atom_id res chain seq x y z
N MET A 1 1.44 7.66 5.77
CA MET A 1 -0.03 7.61 5.87
C MET A 1 -0.37 6.41 6.73
N THR A 2 -1.29 6.57 7.68
CA THR A 2 -1.78 5.49 8.52
C THR A 2 -3.21 5.19 8.10
N ILE A 3 -3.48 3.96 7.65
CA ILE A 3 -4.86 3.53 7.36
C ILE A 3 -5.56 3.31 8.69
N THR A 4 -6.63 4.08 8.93
CA THR A 4 -7.38 4.03 10.18
C THR A 4 -8.16 2.73 10.29
N GLU A 5 -8.48 2.33 11.52
CA GLU A 5 -9.33 1.15 11.75
C GLU A 5 -10.69 1.28 11.08
N GLN A 6 -11.25 2.49 11.03
CA GLN A 6 -12.51 2.74 10.34
C GLN A 6 -12.43 2.38 8.86
N VAL A 7 -11.33 2.69 8.19
CA VAL A 7 -11.12 2.31 6.79
C VAL A 7 -10.99 0.80 6.66
N VAL A 8 -10.26 0.13 7.57
CA VAL A 8 -10.17 -1.34 7.58
C VAL A 8 -11.55 -1.97 7.73
N LYS A 9 -12.38 -1.47 8.66
CA LYS A 9 -13.77 -1.91 8.85
C LYS A 9 -14.62 -1.72 7.59
N ASN A 10 -14.49 -0.57 6.92
CA ASN A 10 -15.20 -0.30 5.66
C ASN A 10 -14.76 -1.26 4.54
N ILE A 11 -13.46 -1.51 4.40
CA ILE A 11 -12.92 -2.46 3.42
C ILE A 11 -13.50 -3.87 3.67
N ILE A 12 -13.47 -4.34 4.92
CA ILE A 12 -14.00 -5.67 5.27
C ILE A 12 -15.51 -5.74 4.99
N LYS A 13 -16.29 -4.70 5.35
CA LYS A 13 -17.72 -4.62 5.02
C LYS A 13 -17.96 -4.79 3.52
N LYS A 14 -17.21 -4.06 2.69
CA LYS A 14 -17.33 -4.13 1.23
C LYS A 14 -16.97 -5.52 0.70
N LEU A 15 -15.86 -6.09 1.17
CA LEU A 15 -15.43 -7.44 0.78
C LEU A 15 -16.49 -8.50 1.12
N LEU A 16 -17.08 -8.46 2.32
CA LEU A 16 -18.13 -9.41 2.72
C LEU A 16 -19.44 -9.23 1.94
N LYS A 17 -19.72 -8.02 1.44
CA LYS A 17 -20.87 -7.73 0.57
C LYS A 17 -20.59 -8.04 -0.91
N GLY A 18 -19.38 -8.48 -1.25
CA GLY A 18 -18.96 -8.69 -2.64
C GLY A 18 -18.77 -7.39 -3.44
N GLU A 19 -18.61 -6.26 -2.75
CA GLU A 19 -18.43 -4.92 -3.32
C GLU A 19 -16.96 -4.56 -3.57
N ASP A 20 -16.73 -3.55 -4.42
CA ASP A 20 -15.39 -3.01 -4.65
C ASP A 20 -14.92 -2.09 -3.50
N TYR A 21 -13.89 -2.50 -2.77
CA TYR A 21 -13.30 -1.73 -1.69
C TYR A 21 -12.29 -0.66 -2.15
N ARG A 22 -11.87 -0.67 -3.42
CA ARG A 22 -10.75 0.17 -3.91
C ARG A 22 -11.03 1.66 -3.77
N ILE A 23 -12.29 2.07 -3.81
CA ILE A 23 -12.68 3.47 -3.63
C ILE A 23 -12.27 4.01 -2.25
N GLU A 24 -12.29 3.19 -1.21
CA GLU A 24 -11.85 3.58 0.14
C GLU A 24 -10.37 3.95 0.14
N ILE A 25 -9.55 3.17 -0.57
CA ILE A 25 -8.09 3.39 -0.66
C ILE A 25 -7.77 4.57 -1.58
N VAL A 26 -8.44 4.68 -2.73
CA VAL A 26 -8.24 5.81 -3.65
C VAL A 26 -8.54 7.13 -2.95
N THR A 27 -9.66 7.22 -2.23
CA THR A 27 -10.05 8.41 -1.48
C THR A 27 -9.00 8.81 -0.45
N LEU A 28 -8.39 7.84 0.25
CA LEU A 28 -7.28 8.12 1.18
C LEU A 28 -6.03 8.62 0.46
N ILE A 29 -5.65 8.01 -0.66
CA ILE A 29 -4.49 8.43 -1.47
C ILE A 29 -4.70 9.87 -1.95
N ASP A 30 -5.91 10.22 -2.38
CA ASP A 30 -6.28 11.57 -2.80
C ASP A 30 -6.13 12.58 -1.66
N ALA A 31 -6.75 12.30 -0.51
CA ALA A 31 -6.68 13.17 0.65
C ALA A 31 -5.22 13.42 1.11
N ALA A 32 -4.42 12.35 1.24
CA ALA A 32 -3.03 12.50 1.67
C ALA A 32 -2.14 13.19 0.63
N PHE A 33 -2.40 12.97 -0.66
CA PHE A 33 -1.68 13.67 -1.72
C PHE A 33 -2.02 15.15 -1.72
N LEU A 34 -3.29 15.53 -1.66
CA LEU A 34 -3.71 16.94 -1.62
C LEU A 34 -3.18 17.66 -0.37
N GLN A 35 -3.17 16.97 0.79
CA GLN A 35 -2.54 17.51 2.00
C GLN A 35 -1.04 17.75 1.79
N PHE A 36 -0.34 16.81 1.16
CA PHE A 36 1.07 17.00 0.80
C PHE A 36 1.26 18.18 -0.16
N VAL A 37 0.45 18.29 -1.22
CA VAL A 37 0.52 19.38 -2.22
C VAL A 37 0.45 20.74 -1.52
N VAL A 38 -0.53 20.93 -0.62
CA VAL A 38 -0.68 22.18 0.14
C VAL A 38 0.54 22.46 1.02
N TYR A 39 1.07 21.44 1.69
CA TYR A 39 2.26 21.59 2.54
C TYR A 39 3.53 21.89 1.72
N PHE A 40 3.69 21.21 0.59
CA PHE A 40 4.83 21.35 -0.30
C PHE A 40 4.87 22.74 -0.93
N PHE A 41 3.74 23.25 -1.42
CA PHE A 41 3.69 24.61 -1.96
C PHE A 41 4.02 25.69 -0.93
N LYS A 42 3.66 25.51 0.34
CA LYS A 42 4.10 26.42 1.41
C LYS A 42 5.62 26.43 1.54
N LYS A 43 6.27 25.26 1.50
CA LYS A 43 7.74 25.16 1.50
C LYS A 43 8.36 25.84 0.29
N VAL A 44 7.77 25.67 -0.89
CA VAL A 44 8.25 26.31 -2.13
C VAL A 44 8.19 27.84 -2.01
N VAL A 45 7.07 28.40 -1.52
CA VAL A 45 6.94 29.84 -1.26
C VAL A 45 8.01 30.31 -0.29
N ASP A 46 8.16 29.63 0.85
CA ASP A 46 9.13 30.01 1.89
C ASP A 46 10.58 29.94 1.37
N ALA A 47 10.91 28.91 0.59
CA ALA A 47 12.25 28.69 0.02
C ALA A 47 12.58 29.74 -1.06
N LYS A 48 11.65 29.99 -1.99
CA LYS A 48 11.81 30.99 -3.06
C LYS A 48 11.92 32.41 -2.49
N PHE A 49 11.11 32.73 -1.48
CA PHE A 49 11.15 34.06 -0.83
C PHE A 49 12.49 34.32 -0.11
N LYS A 50 13.12 33.29 0.48
CA LYS A 50 14.41 33.41 1.17
C LYS A 50 15.61 33.56 0.23
N ASN A 51 15.53 33.01 -0.99
CA ASN A 51 16.64 32.98 -1.94
C ASN A 51 16.40 34.02 -3.06
N GLN A 52 16.48 35.32 -2.69
CA GLN A 52 16.17 36.48 -3.54
C GLN A 52 17.11 36.69 -4.75
N ASP A 53 18.23 35.97 -4.84
CA ASP A 53 19.20 36.09 -5.94
C ASP A 53 18.98 35.03 -7.04
N ILE A 54 18.96 35.50 -8.28
CA ILE A 54 18.38 34.86 -9.48
C ILE A 54 19.15 33.63 -10.00
N THR A 55 20.34 33.31 -9.51
CA THR A 55 21.11 32.16 -10.04
C THR A 55 22.00 31.50 -8.98
N ILE A 56 21.57 30.33 -8.52
CA ILE A 56 22.27 29.08 -8.18
C ILE A 56 21.16 28.23 -7.56
N ASP A 57 20.84 27.11 -8.21
CA ASP A 57 19.70 26.23 -7.96
C ASP A 57 19.17 26.19 -6.50
N TRP A 58 18.29 27.16 -6.18
CA TRP A 58 17.74 27.31 -4.83
C TRP A 58 16.91 26.08 -4.45
N TYR A 59 16.35 25.39 -5.44
CA TYR A 59 15.57 24.19 -5.22
C TYR A 59 16.48 23.07 -4.73
N LYS A 60 17.60 22.80 -5.43
CA LYS A 60 18.58 21.80 -4.99
C LYS A 60 19.06 22.08 -3.56
N LYS A 61 19.44 23.33 -3.29
CA LYS A 61 19.93 23.76 -1.97
C LYS A 61 18.90 23.56 -0.85
N GLU A 62 17.64 23.93 -1.08
CA GLU A 62 16.61 23.91 -0.02
C GLU A 62 15.93 22.55 0.12
N PHE A 63 15.82 21.77 -0.96
CA PHE A 63 15.04 20.53 -0.99
C PHE A 63 15.87 19.24 -1.06
N LEU A 64 17.17 19.32 -1.37
CA LEU A 64 18.11 18.20 -1.29
C LEU A 64 19.17 18.36 -0.18
N ASP A 65 19.00 19.33 0.73
CA ASP A 65 19.92 19.49 1.87
C ASP A 65 20.06 18.16 2.63
N SER A 66 21.31 17.71 2.78
CA SER A 66 21.71 16.49 3.48
C SER A 66 21.23 16.37 4.93
N LYS A 67 20.64 17.41 5.54
CA LYS A 67 20.01 17.40 6.88
C LYS A 67 18.53 17.02 6.84
N LEU A 68 17.89 17.05 5.66
CA LEU A 68 16.49 16.70 5.51
C LEU A 68 16.26 15.18 5.71
N PRO A 69 15.01 14.76 5.96
CA PRO A 69 14.66 13.35 5.92
C PRO A 69 14.98 12.75 4.54
N ILE A 70 15.67 11.61 4.50
CA ILE A 70 16.10 10.97 3.23
C ILE A 70 14.95 10.64 2.27
N ASN A 71 13.75 10.41 2.80
CA ASN A 71 12.57 10.19 1.97
C ASN A 71 12.14 11.47 1.26
N ASP A 72 12.28 12.63 1.91
CA ASP A 72 11.94 13.90 1.30
C ASP A 72 12.99 14.26 0.25
N ILE A 73 14.29 14.06 0.53
CA ILE A 73 15.38 14.23 -0.44
C ILE A 73 15.12 13.41 -1.70
N ALA A 74 14.85 12.10 -1.55
CA ALA A 74 14.55 11.23 -2.69
C ALA A 74 13.34 11.71 -3.51
N ILE A 75 12.24 12.08 -2.84
CA ILE A 75 11.04 12.56 -3.55
C ILE A 75 11.31 13.86 -4.28
N ASN A 76 12.02 14.80 -3.65
CA ASN A 76 12.29 16.12 -4.22
C ASN A 76 13.27 16.06 -5.39
N SER A 77 14.13 15.05 -5.46
CA SER A 77 15.02 14.80 -6.60
C SER A 77 14.33 14.14 -7.79
N GLY A 78 13.04 13.80 -7.67
CA GLY A 78 12.30 13.08 -8.69
C GLY A 78 12.39 11.55 -8.59
N LEU A 79 12.91 11.02 -7.48
CA LEU A 79 13.01 9.59 -7.23
C LEU A 79 12.09 9.13 -6.10
N ASN A 80 11.90 7.81 -5.98
CA ASN A 80 11.36 7.23 -4.76
C ASN A 80 12.41 6.33 -4.12
N LYS A 81 12.44 6.28 -2.78
CA LYS A 81 13.43 5.50 -2.04
C LYS A 81 13.47 4.00 -2.44
N LYS A 82 12.33 3.44 -2.87
CA LYS A 82 12.26 2.05 -3.33
C LYS A 82 12.96 1.85 -4.68
N THR A 83 12.89 2.82 -5.58
CA THR A 83 13.65 2.82 -6.83
C THR A 83 15.15 2.85 -6.54
N ILE A 84 15.60 3.73 -5.64
CA ILE A 84 17.00 3.76 -5.20
C ILE A 84 17.42 2.41 -4.61
N HIS A 85 16.59 1.83 -3.73
CA HIS A 85 16.83 0.48 -3.21
C HIS A 85 17.03 -0.55 -4.31
N ASN A 86 16.17 -0.56 -5.32
CA ASN A 86 16.25 -1.55 -6.39
C ASN A 86 17.46 -1.33 -7.31
N MET A 87 17.91 -0.08 -7.50
CA MET A 87 19.08 0.25 -8.31
C MET A 87 20.39 -0.13 -7.61
N PHE A 88 20.48 0.13 -6.30
CA PHE A 88 21.74 0.01 -5.54
C PHE A 88 21.75 -1.15 -4.54
N ASN A 89 20.66 -1.92 -4.46
CA ASN A 89 20.41 -2.95 -3.43
C ASN A 89 20.56 -2.42 -1.99
N SER A 90 20.41 -1.12 -1.78
CA SER A 90 20.62 -0.45 -0.50
C SER A 90 19.83 0.84 -0.39
N SER A 91 19.57 1.27 0.84
CA SER A 91 18.89 2.54 1.11
C SER A 91 19.45 3.24 2.34
N THR A 92 20.77 3.10 2.54
CA THR A 92 21.51 3.89 3.53
C THR A 92 21.39 5.38 3.21
N ARG A 93 21.67 6.23 4.20
CA ARG A 93 21.49 7.67 4.05
C ARG A 93 22.37 8.22 2.93
N GLU A 94 23.63 7.81 2.91
CA GLU A 94 24.65 8.23 1.97
C GLU A 94 24.22 7.88 0.54
N ILE A 95 23.88 6.62 0.29
CA ILE A 95 23.42 6.14 -1.04
C ILE A 95 22.18 6.89 -1.51
N VAL A 96 21.23 7.18 -0.61
CA VAL A 96 20.03 7.92 -0.98
C VAL A 96 20.34 9.37 -1.33
N ILE A 97 21.25 10.03 -0.60
CA ILE A 97 21.66 11.40 -0.89
C ILE A 97 22.41 11.44 -2.24
N ASP A 98 23.43 10.60 -2.41
CA ASP A 98 24.26 10.59 -3.62
C ASP A 98 23.41 10.30 -4.87
N ALA A 99 22.57 9.26 -4.83
CA ALA A 99 21.68 8.92 -5.95
C ALA A 99 20.62 10.01 -6.23
N SER A 100 20.20 10.75 -5.20
CA SER A 100 19.24 11.85 -5.36
C SER A 100 19.89 13.06 -6.01
N ASP A 101 21.10 13.43 -5.58
CA ASP A 101 21.83 14.55 -6.14
C ASP A 101 22.19 14.30 -7.61
N GLU A 102 22.70 13.10 -7.93
CA GLU A 102 23.04 12.72 -9.31
C GLU A 102 21.79 12.72 -10.21
N HIS A 103 20.69 12.11 -9.76
CA HIS A 103 19.46 12.07 -10.56
C HIS A 103 18.86 13.47 -10.74
N TYR A 104 18.93 14.33 -9.73
CA TYR A 104 18.43 15.69 -9.83
C TYR A 104 19.17 16.48 -10.92
N ASP A 105 20.50 16.37 -10.98
CA ASP A 105 21.29 17.05 -12.01
C ASP A 105 20.90 16.57 -13.42
N LEU A 106 20.71 15.26 -13.60
CA LEU A 106 20.24 14.69 -14.87
C LEU A 106 18.83 15.16 -15.23
N LEU A 107 17.92 15.24 -14.26
CA LEU A 107 16.56 15.73 -14.44
C LEU A 107 16.56 17.21 -14.83
N TYR A 108 17.36 18.03 -14.14
CA TYR A 108 17.49 19.46 -14.40
C TYR A 108 18.00 19.70 -15.82
N GLU A 109 19.08 19.02 -16.24
CA GLU A 109 19.61 19.14 -17.60
C GLU A 109 18.60 18.66 -18.66
N SER A 110 17.84 17.60 -18.37
CA SER A 110 16.78 17.12 -19.28
C SER A 110 15.66 18.16 -19.44
N ILE A 111 15.24 18.81 -18.35
CA ILE A 111 14.23 19.87 -18.37
C ILE A 111 14.77 21.10 -19.10
N LYS A 112 16.01 21.50 -18.84
CA LYS A 112 16.64 22.64 -19.50
C LYS A 112 16.72 22.43 -21.02
N ASN A 113 17.19 21.26 -21.46
CA ASN A 113 17.23 20.91 -22.88
C ASN A 113 15.84 20.93 -23.53
N LEU A 114 14.80 20.47 -22.81
CA LEU A 114 13.42 20.53 -23.31
C LEU A 114 12.94 21.98 -23.47
N VAL A 115 13.18 22.85 -22.48
CA VAL A 115 12.81 24.27 -22.52
C VAL A 115 13.59 25.02 -23.59
N ASP A 116 14.86 24.68 -23.79
CA ASP A 116 15.72 25.25 -24.84
C ASP A 116 15.36 24.74 -26.25
N THR A 117 14.57 23.68 -26.39
CA THR A 117 14.10 23.18 -27.69
C THR A 117 12.68 23.67 -28.02
N GLU A 118 11.82 23.77 -27.01
CA GLU A 118 10.41 24.15 -27.14
C GLU A 118 10.21 25.63 -26.77
N HIS A 119 10.67 26.53 -27.64
CA HIS A 119 10.68 27.98 -27.39
C HIS A 119 9.30 28.65 -27.31
N ASP A 120 8.24 27.99 -27.78
CA ASP A 120 6.89 28.57 -27.85
C ASP A 120 6.05 28.33 -26.58
N LEU A 121 6.56 27.55 -25.62
CA LEU A 121 5.82 27.23 -24.39
C LEU A 121 6.13 28.21 -23.25
N GLU A 122 5.22 29.15 -23.01
CA GLU A 122 5.23 29.95 -21.79
C GLU A 122 4.43 29.25 -20.67
N LEU A 123 5.13 28.76 -19.64
CA LEU A 123 4.55 28.19 -18.44
C LEU A 123 4.98 28.98 -17.20
N THR A 124 4.02 29.57 -16.51
CA THR A 124 4.23 30.24 -15.21
C THR A 124 3.34 29.64 -14.15
N LEU A 125 3.93 29.13 -13.07
CA LEU A 125 3.20 28.70 -11.89
C LEU A 125 3.29 29.77 -10.79
N THR A 126 2.19 30.48 -10.57
CA THR A 126 2.07 31.46 -9.49
C THR A 126 1.47 30.83 -8.23
N ILE A 127 2.18 30.94 -7.10
CA ILE A 127 1.71 30.45 -5.80
C ILE A 127 1.51 31.64 -4.86
N LYS A 128 0.26 31.82 -4.40
CA LYS A 128 -0.11 32.87 -3.44
C LYS A 128 -0.37 32.28 -2.06
N PHE A 129 0.33 32.78 -1.05
CA PHE A 129 0.17 32.35 0.34
C PHE A 129 0.32 33.52 1.31
N LYS A 130 -0.70 33.78 2.15
CA LYS A 130 -0.72 34.85 3.17
C LYS A 130 -0.29 36.24 2.64
N GLY A 131 -0.73 36.61 1.43
CA GLY A 131 -0.40 37.89 0.81
C GLY A 131 0.96 37.95 0.12
N VAL A 132 1.77 36.88 0.20
CA VAL A 132 3.00 36.70 -0.60
C VAL A 132 2.62 35.97 -1.89
N SER A 133 3.21 36.39 -3.02
CA SER A 133 3.11 35.72 -4.31
C SER A 133 4.51 35.40 -4.80
N VAL A 134 4.75 34.15 -5.19
CA VAL A 134 5.97 33.77 -5.89
C VAL A 134 5.60 33.19 -7.25
N ASP A 135 6.40 33.52 -8.25
CA ASP A 135 6.30 32.97 -9.59
C ASP A 135 7.47 32.01 -9.81
N LEU A 136 7.16 30.86 -10.37
CA LEU A 136 8.14 29.89 -10.83
C LEU A 136 8.26 29.98 -12.34
N ASN A 137 9.48 29.98 -12.85
CA ASN A 137 9.73 29.88 -14.28
C ASN A 137 9.39 28.48 -14.81
N VAL A 138 9.51 28.26 -16.13
CA VAL A 138 9.17 26.98 -16.77
C VAL A 138 9.93 25.80 -16.14
N SER A 139 11.25 25.93 -15.96
CA SER A 139 12.08 24.86 -15.41
C SER A 139 11.70 24.53 -13.96
N GLU A 140 11.54 25.56 -13.13
CA GLU A 140 11.14 25.42 -11.72
C GLU A 140 9.74 24.79 -11.60
N SER A 141 8.82 25.19 -12.46
CA SER A 141 7.46 24.64 -12.52
C SER A 141 7.49 23.15 -12.85
N LEU A 142 8.28 22.74 -13.84
CA LEU A 142 8.41 21.34 -14.25
C LEU A 142 9.05 20.47 -13.14
N ILE A 143 10.05 20.98 -12.41
CA ILE A 143 10.66 20.28 -11.26
C ILE A 143 9.62 20.07 -10.15
N VAL A 144 8.86 21.11 -9.82
CA VAL A 144 7.78 21.04 -8.82
C VAL A 144 6.71 20.04 -9.24
N ILE A 145 6.28 20.06 -10.51
CA ILE A 145 5.31 19.10 -11.06
C ILE A 145 5.84 17.66 -10.97
N ASN A 146 7.11 17.43 -11.33
CA ASN A 146 7.74 16.12 -11.25
C ASN A 146 7.73 15.60 -9.79
N THR A 147 8.11 16.44 -8.84
CA THR A 147 8.10 16.10 -7.41
C THR A 147 6.71 15.71 -6.91
N LEU A 148 5.68 16.47 -7.32
CA LEU A 148 4.28 16.12 -7.02
C LEU A 148 3.89 14.77 -7.63
N ALA A 149 4.25 14.51 -8.89
CA ALA A 149 3.96 13.26 -9.58
C ALA A 149 4.64 12.05 -8.89
N VAL A 150 5.91 12.21 -8.52
CA VAL A 150 6.69 11.19 -7.82
C VAL A 150 6.13 10.93 -6.42
N LYS A 151 5.74 11.98 -5.68
CA LYS A 151 5.04 11.79 -4.40
C LYS A 151 3.73 11.04 -4.56
N ARG A 152 2.91 11.40 -5.57
CA ARG A 152 1.64 10.71 -5.85
C ARG A 152 1.87 9.23 -6.12
N ALA A 153 2.86 8.90 -6.94
CA ALA A 153 3.24 7.52 -7.24
C ALA A 153 3.70 6.77 -5.97
N ALA A 154 4.54 7.39 -5.14
CA ALA A 154 5.02 6.82 -3.89
C ALA A 154 3.89 6.55 -2.89
N ILE A 155 2.96 7.51 -2.71
CA ILE A 155 1.77 7.34 -1.86
C ILE A 155 0.93 6.19 -2.39
N ARG A 156 0.64 6.15 -3.70
CA ARG A 156 -0.16 5.08 -4.31
C ARG A 156 0.48 3.71 -4.05
N GLY A 157 1.76 3.53 -4.37
CA GLY A 157 2.46 2.26 -4.17
C GLY A 157 2.47 1.80 -2.71
N GLY A 158 2.73 2.72 -1.77
CA GLY A 158 2.73 2.42 -0.34
C GLY A 158 1.34 2.10 0.23
N SER A 159 0.30 2.83 -0.19
CA SER A 159 -1.06 2.70 0.33
C SER A 159 -1.69 1.34 0.01
N TRP A 160 -1.54 0.82 -1.22
CA TRP A 160 -2.08 -0.49 -1.58
C TRP A 160 -1.47 -1.62 -0.76
N SER A 161 -0.15 -1.61 -0.59
CA SER A 161 0.55 -2.62 0.23
C SER A 161 0.18 -2.52 1.70
N THR A 162 0.11 -1.30 2.24
CA THR A 162 -0.26 -1.07 3.65
C THR A 162 -1.71 -1.47 3.91
N ALA A 163 -2.62 -1.19 2.96
CA ALA A 163 -4.04 -1.56 3.07
C ALA A 163 -4.22 -3.07 3.11
N GLY A 164 -3.57 -3.80 2.20
CA GLY A 164 -3.54 -5.26 2.22
C GLY A 164 -3.13 -5.77 3.59
N LYS A 165 -1.90 -5.45 4.03
CA LYS A 165 -1.35 -5.92 5.31
C LYS A 165 -2.22 -5.63 6.53
N ARG A 166 -2.89 -4.48 6.56
CA ARG A 166 -3.77 -4.10 7.69
C ARG A 166 -5.13 -4.79 7.65
N VAL A 167 -5.57 -5.27 6.51
CA VAL A 167 -6.87 -5.95 6.36
C VAL A 167 -6.73 -7.47 6.49
N GLU A 168 -5.62 -8.06 6.07
CA GLU A 168 -5.41 -9.52 6.02
C GLU A 168 -5.78 -10.22 7.35
N LYS A 169 -5.20 -9.79 8.48
CA LYS A 169 -5.47 -10.39 9.81
C LYS A 169 -6.90 -10.13 10.31
N PRO A 170 -7.39 -8.87 10.37
CA PRO A 170 -8.76 -8.61 10.82
C PRO A 170 -9.83 -9.26 9.97
N LEU A 171 -9.61 -9.41 8.66
CA LEU A 171 -10.54 -10.10 7.77
C LEU A 171 -10.68 -11.58 8.13
N MET A 172 -9.56 -12.28 8.35
CA MET A 172 -9.59 -13.68 8.78
C MET A 172 -10.25 -13.87 10.14
N GLN A 173 -9.96 -13.00 11.11
CA GLN A 173 -10.63 -13.01 12.41
C GLN A 173 -12.13 -12.76 12.26
N THR A 174 -12.53 -11.83 11.39
CA THR A 174 -13.93 -11.53 11.11
C THR A 174 -14.64 -12.75 10.55
N LEU A 175 -14.06 -13.41 9.54
CA LEU A 175 -14.60 -14.65 8.97
C LEU A 175 -14.73 -15.75 10.05
N CYS A 176 -13.70 -15.96 10.87
CA CYS A 176 -13.75 -16.95 11.95
C CYS A 176 -14.85 -16.65 12.97
N LYS A 177 -14.96 -15.40 13.44
CA LYS A 177 -15.96 -15.01 14.44
C LYS A 177 -17.39 -15.05 13.88
N LEU A 178 -17.62 -14.64 12.63
CA LEU A 178 -18.93 -14.77 11.96
C LEU A 178 -19.41 -16.22 11.87
N TYR A 179 -18.48 -17.17 11.76
CA TYR A 179 -18.76 -18.61 11.75
C TYR A 179 -18.63 -19.26 13.13
N GLY A 180 -18.54 -18.48 14.21
CA GLY A 180 -18.46 -19.03 15.57
C GLY A 180 -17.26 -19.97 15.78
N VAL A 181 -16.18 -19.80 15.01
CA VAL A 181 -14.95 -20.59 15.15
C VAL A 181 -14.30 -20.21 16.47
N SER A 182 -14.03 -21.21 17.31
CA SER A 182 -13.38 -20.99 18.61
C SER A 182 -11.97 -20.43 18.42
N GLU A 183 -11.53 -19.54 19.32
CA GLU A 183 -10.18 -18.94 19.27
C GLU A 183 -9.06 -19.98 19.43
N LYS A 184 -9.36 -21.18 19.95
CA LYS A 184 -8.40 -22.31 19.97
C LYS A 184 -8.14 -22.90 18.58
N ASN A 185 -9.02 -22.61 17.62
CA ASN A 185 -9.01 -23.15 16.26
C ASN A 185 -8.41 -22.17 15.24
N TYR A 186 -7.80 -21.06 15.69
CA TYR A 186 -7.00 -20.20 14.82
C TYR A 186 -5.91 -19.46 15.60
N ALA A 187 -4.88 -19.00 14.89
CA ALA A 187 -3.79 -18.23 15.49
C ALA A 187 -3.23 -17.19 14.52
N LEU A 188 -2.75 -16.07 15.07
CA LEU A 188 -2.06 -15.00 14.34
C LEU A 188 -0.56 -15.23 14.23
N THR A 189 0.02 -16.06 15.10
CA THR A 189 1.45 -16.41 15.15
C THR A 189 1.62 -17.86 15.61
N ILE A 190 2.70 -18.52 15.16
CA ILE A 190 3.03 -19.88 15.61
C ILE A 190 3.41 -19.83 17.09
N LYS A 191 2.75 -20.63 17.94
CA LYS A 191 3.25 -20.91 19.30
C LYS A 191 4.50 -21.81 19.19
N GLY A 192 5.65 -21.32 19.61
CA GLY A 192 6.73 -22.18 20.13
C GLY A 192 8.03 -22.38 19.33
N LYS A 193 8.45 -21.46 18.46
CA LYS A 193 9.86 -21.42 18.01
C LYS A 193 10.48 -20.06 18.29
N GLN A 194 11.48 -20.03 19.17
CA GLN A 194 12.56 -19.05 19.06
C GLN A 194 13.26 -19.36 17.73
N ILE A 195 13.07 -18.50 16.74
CA ILE A 195 13.72 -18.62 15.45
C ILE A 195 15.19 -18.25 15.67
N LYS A 196 16.11 -19.20 15.45
CA LYS A 196 17.52 -18.89 15.23
C LYS A 196 17.60 -17.97 14.00
N GLU A 197 18.38 -16.89 14.08
CA GLU A 197 18.47 -15.79 13.11
C GLU A 197 18.67 -16.21 11.63
N ASP A 198 19.02 -17.47 11.36
CA ASP A 198 19.26 -18.02 10.01
C ASP A 198 18.03 -18.62 9.29
N GLN A 199 16.86 -18.72 9.92
CA GLN A 199 15.64 -19.14 9.23
C GLN A 199 14.75 -17.94 8.94
N PHE A 200 14.88 -17.39 7.71
CA PHE A 200 13.91 -16.46 7.11
C PHE A 200 12.54 -17.16 6.91
N GLU A 201 11.85 -17.55 8.00
CA GLU A 201 10.43 -17.89 7.94
C GLU A 201 9.64 -16.57 7.79
N ARG A 202 9.47 -16.18 6.53
CA ARG A 202 8.75 -14.98 6.08
C ARG A 202 7.29 -15.02 6.58
N GLU A 203 6.80 -13.85 7.01
CA GLU A 203 5.50 -13.63 7.69
C GLU A 203 4.33 -14.37 7.00
N ILE A 204 3.77 -15.39 7.66
CA ILE A 204 2.52 -16.05 7.27
C ILE A 204 1.37 -15.31 7.94
N ASP A 205 0.33 -14.97 7.17
CA ASP A 205 -0.73 -14.05 7.59
C ASP A 205 -1.61 -14.61 8.72
N PHE A 206 -1.95 -15.91 8.65
CA PHE A 206 -2.91 -16.52 9.56
C PHE A 206 -2.84 -18.07 9.56
N TYR A 207 -3.28 -18.70 10.66
CA TYR A 207 -3.40 -20.16 10.77
C TYR A 207 -4.80 -20.59 11.21
N LEU A 208 -5.34 -21.60 10.55
CA LEU A 208 -6.50 -22.36 11.00
C LEU A 208 -6.01 -23.67 11.64
N ILE A 209 -6.58 -24.05 12.78
CA ILE A 209 -6.10 -25.17 13.61
C ILE A 209 -7.19 -26.24 13.70
N GLU A 210 -6.83 -27.46 13.29
CA GLU A 210 -7.66 -28.66 13.38
C GLU A 210 -6.94 -29.68 14.28
N GLY A 211 -7.25 -29.68 15.58
CA GLY A 211 -6.57 -30.53 16.55
C GLY A 211 -5.07 -30.18 16.66
N LYS A 212 -4.20 -31.04 16.12
CA LYS A 212 -2.75 -30.82 16.04
C LYS A 212 -2.29 -30.26 14.69
N ASN A 213 -3.17 -30.24 13.68
CA ASN A 213 -2.84 -29.77 12.34
C ASN A 213 -2.95 -28.24 12.29
N GLN A 214 -1.98 -27.59 11.64
CA GLN A 214 -1.99 -26.16 11.36
C GLN A 214 -2.06 -25.93 9.85
N HIS A 215 -3.14 -25.28 9.42
CA HIS A 215 -3.40 -24.96 8.03
C HIS A 215 -3.02 -23.50 7.78
N LYS A 216 -1.96 -23.29 7.00
CA LYS A 216 -1.51 -21.95 6.59
C LYS A 216 -2.58 -21.29 5.72
N CYS A 217 -2.93 -20.06 6.07
CA CYS A 217 -3.92 -19.26 5.38
C CYS A 217 -3.24 -17.99 4.86
N GLU A 218 -3.47 -17.68 3.59
CA GLU A 218 -2.97 -16.47 2.96
C GLU A 218 -4.13 -15.65 2.42
N VAL A 219 -4.04 -14.33 2.61
CA VAL A 219 -5.04 -13.38 2.13
C VAL A 219 -4.39 -12.47 1.11
N LYS A 220 -5.07 -12.24 -0.02
CA LYS A 220 -4.62 -11.30 -1.04
C LYS A 220 -5.77 -10.46 -1.59
N LEU A 221 -5.74 -9.18 -1.27
CA LEU A 221 -6.67 -8.20 -1.85
C LEU A 221 -6.13 -7.78 -3.23
N MET A 222 -6.29 -8.66 -4.23
CA MET A 222 -5.72 -8.48 -5.57
C MET A 222 -6.55 -7.53 -6.45
N GLY A 223 -5.90 -6.88 -7.42
CA GLY A 223 -6.55 -6.32 -8.61
C GLY A 223 -6.60 -7.34 -9.75
N ILE A 224 -7.41 -7.08 -10.77
CA ILE A 224 -7.64 -7.97 -11.93
C ILE A 224 -6.33 -8.33 -12.68
N GLY A 225 -5.29 -7.48 -12.60
CA GLY A 225 -4.08 -7.57 -13.42
C GLY A 225 -2.87 -8.28 -12.82
N ASN A 226 -3.00 -9.10 -11.76
CA ASN A 226 -1.82 -9.80 -11.20
C ASN A 226 -1.98 -11.34 -11.22
N PRO A 227 -1.91 -11.98 -12.41
CA PRO A 227 -1.94 -13.44 -12.52
C PRO A 227 -0.74 -14.12 -11.82
N GLU A 228 0.41 -13.44 -11.73
CA GLU A 228 1.66 -13.98 -11.13
C GLU A 228 1.58 -14.12 -9.60
N SER A 229 0.71 -13.37 -8.91
CA SER A 229 0.57 -13.53 -7.45
C SER A 229 0.02 -14.90 -7.03
N ALA A 230 -0.75 -15.57 -7.89
CA ALA A 230 -1.17 -16.94 -7.63
C ALA A 230 0.01 -17.93 -7.72
N ASP A 231 0.98 -17.69 -8.61
CA ASP A 231 2.22 -18.48 -8.71
C ASP A 231 3.12 -18.26 -7.48
N ALA A 232 3.14 -17.05 -6.93
CA ALA A 232 3.82 -16.76 -5.66
C ALA A 232 3.16 -17.42 -4.43
N PHE A 233 1.82 -17.54 -4.42
CA PHE A 233 1.05 -18.30 -3.41
C PHE A 233 1.35 -19.81 -3.50
N ILE A 234 1.39 -20.30 -4.73
CA ILE A 234 1.66 -21.69 -5.11
C ILE A 234 3.01 -22.20 -4.58
N ALA A 235 3.99 -21.31 -4.41
CA ALA A 235 5.30 -21.61 -3.84
C ALA A 235 5.34 -21.64 -2.30
N ARG A 236 4.25 -21.27 -1.60
CA ARG A 236 4.23 -21.07 -0.13
C ARG A 236 3.53 -22.18 0.66
N ASP A 237 3.04 -23.22 -0.01
CA ASP A 237 2.37 -24.38 0.60
C ASP A 237 1.20 -24.01 1.53
N SER A 238 0.47 -22.96 1.16
CA SER A 238 -0.72 -22.50 1.88
C SER A 238 -1.92 -23.39 1.58
N LYS A 239 -2.66 -23.80 2.62
CA LYS A 239 -3.81 -24.71 2.48
C LYS A 239 -5.10 -23.95 2.16
N VAL A 240 -5.20 -22.71 2.61
CA VAL A 240 -6.36 -21.83 2.39
C VAL A 240 -5.92 -20.52 1.75
N PHE A 241 -6.65 -20.10 0.71
CA PHE A 241 -6.43 -18.84 0.02
C PHE A 241 -7.70 -17.98 -0.01
N ILE A 242 -7.61 -16.76 0.52
CA ILE A 242 -8.72 -15.80 0.47
C ILE A 242 -8.33 -14.64 -0.45
N ALA A 243 -9.16 -14.33 -1.44
CA ALA A 243 -8.88 -13.25 -2.37
C ALA A 243 -10.10 -12.35 -2.62
N ASP A 244 -9.84 -11.09 -2.98
CA ASP A 244 -10.87 -10.18 -3.50
C ASP A 244 -11.50 -10.77 -4.78
N LYS A 245 -10.68 -11.00 -5.81
CA LYS A 245 -11.09 -11.60 -7.08
C LYS A 245 -10.10 -12.67 -7.55
N LEU A 246 -10.60 -13.75 -8.14
CA LEU A 246 -9.80 -14.81 -8.74
C LEU A 246 -10.14 -14.96 -10.23
N SER A 247 -9.12 -15.08 -11.08
CA SER A 247 -9.33 -15.48 -12.47
C SER A 247 -9.69 -16.97 -12.56
N ASP A 248 -10.28 -17.39 -13.68
CA ASP A 248 -10.59 -18.81 -13.92
C ASP A 248 -9.33 -19.67 -13.93
N THR A 249 -8.22 -19.13 -14.42
CA THR A 249 -6.90 -19.80 -14.36
C THR A 249 -6.47 -20.02 -12.92
N ASN A 250 -6.59 -19.02 -12.04
CA ASN A 250 -6.25 -19.19 -10.63
C ASN A 250 -7.13 -20.24 -9.95
N LYS A 251 -8.44 -20.23 -10.23
CA LYS A 251 -9.38 -21.23 -9.68
C LYS A 251 -8.98 -22.65 -10.11
N LYS A 252 -8.67 -22.86 -11.39
CA LYS A 252 -8.20 -24.15 -11.93
C LYS A 252 -6.90 -24.60 -11.27
N GLN A 253 -5.92 -23.70 -11.13
CA GLN A 253 -4.64 -24.00 -10.47
C GLN A 253 -4.82 -24.40 -9.00
N LEU A 254 -5.60 -23.62 -8.23
CA LEU A 254 -5.88 -23.89 -6.82
C LEU A 254 -6.60 -25.24 -6.64
N ASN A 255 -7.58 -25.53 -7.50
CA ASN A 255 -8.28 -26.82 -7.50
C ASN A 255 -7.34 -28.00 -7.80
N SER A 256 -6.48 -27.88 -8.82
CA SER A 256 -5.52 -28.94 -9.18
C SER A 256 -4.55 -29.28 -8.04
N ARG A 257 -4.25 -28.30 -7.19
CA ARG A 257 -3.36 -28.42 -6.03
C ARG A 257 -4.09 -28.74 -4.73
N LYS A 258 -5.41 -28.94 -4.77
CA LYS A 258 -6.25 -29.22 -3.60
C LYS A 258 -6.12 -28.15 -2.50
N VAL A 259 -5.98 -26.89 -2.92
CA VAL A 259 -6.00 -25.72 -2.05
C VAL A 259 -7.44 -25.23 -1.92
N GLU A 260 -7.87 -24.98 -0.69
CA GLU A 260 -9.17 -24.39 -0.39
C GLU A 260 -9.13 -22.90 -0.71
N TRP A 261 -10.14 -22.36 -1.39
CA TRP A 261 -10.14 -20.94 -1.77
C TRP A 261 -11.49 -20.25 -1.64
N VAL A 262 -11.45 -18.96 -1.32
CA VAL A 262 -12.61 -18.07 -1.24
C VAL A 262 -12.37 -16.84 -2.11
N GLU A 263 -13.30 -16.58 -3.03
CA GLU A 263 -13.40 -15.31 -3.76
C GLU A 263 -14.44 -14.45 -3.03
N LEU A 264 -14.05 -13.28 -2.53
CA LEU A 264 -14.93 -12.41 -1.75
C LEU A 264 -15.84 -11.57 -2.64
N ARG A 265 -15.32 -11.10 -3.78
CA ARG A 265 -16.06 -10.29 -4.76
C ARG A 265 -16.86 -11.16 -5.73
N SER A 266 -17.79 -11.89 -5.14
CA SER A 266 -18.88 -12.59 -5.80
C SER A 266 -20.11 -12.51 -4.89
N GLU A 267 -21.29 -12.71 -5.47
CA GLU A 267 -22.52 -12.83 -4.68
C GLU A 267 -22.33 -13.92 -3.62
N ASP A 268 -22.56 -13.56 -2.35
CA ASP A 268 -22.36 -14.45 -1.20
C ASP A 268 -20.97 -15.12 -1.13
N GLY A 269 -19.94 -14.54 -1.74
CA GLY A 269 -18.63 -15.18 -1.92
C GLY A 269 -17.98 -15.62 -0.61
N PHE A 270 -18.06 -14.77 0.42
CA PHE A 270 -17.55 -15.09 1.75
C PHE A 270 -18.22 -16.33 2.37
N LYS A 271 -19.45 -16.70 1.96
CA LYS A 271 -20.14 -17.88 2.49
C LYS A 271 -19.41 -19.18 2.17
N LYS A 272 -18.57 -19.18 1.13
CA LYS A 272 -17.70 -20.28 0.78
C LYS A 272 -16.70 -20.62 1.89
N PHE A 273 -16.38 -19.68 2.77
CA PHE A 273 -15.53 -19.94 3.94
C PHE A 273 -16.10 -21.04 4.85
N GLY A 274 -17.42 -21.14 5.01
CA GLY A 274 -18.04 -22.26 5.74
C GLY A 274 -17.77 -23.63 5.11
N ILE A 275 -17.69 -23.70 3.77
CA ILE A 275 -17.32 -24.92 3.04
C ILE A 275 -15.86 -25.27 3.33
N VAL A 276 -14.97 -24.29 3.32
CA VAL A 276 -13.55 -24.48 3.68
C VAL A 276 -13.42 -25.04 5.10
N LEU A 277 -14.11 -24.44 6.09
CA LEU A 277 -14.10 -24.93 7.47
C LEU A 277 -14.61 -26.36 7.58
N LYS A 278 -15.68 -26.71 6.84
CA LYS A 278 -16.21 -28.08 6.78
C LYS A 278 -15.19 -29.07 6.20
N ASN A 279 -14.54 -28.71 5.09
CA ASN A 279 -13.54 -29.57 4.44
C ASN A 279 -12.31 -29.80 5.32
N LEU A 280 -11.90 -28.77 6.08
CA LEU A 280 -10.82 -28.85 7.06
C LEU A 280 -11.24 -29.44 8.41
N LYS A 281 -12.50 -29.88 8.55
CA LYS A 281 -13.07 -30.47 9.79
C LYS A 281 -12.95 -29.55 11.01
N ILE A 282 -13.01 -28.24 10.81
CA ILE A 282 -12.99 -27.25 11.88
C ILE A 282 -14.42 -27.00 12.36
N SER A 283 -14.64 -27.12 13.67
CA SER A 283 -15.94 -26.85 14.29
C SER A 283 -16.34 -25.39 14.11
N HIS A 284 -17.55 -25.17 13.60
CA HIS A 284 -18.11 -23.85 13.32
C HIS A 284 -19.64 -23.89 13.41
N THR A 285 -20.26 -22.72 13.59
CA THR A 285 -21.71 -22.55 13.57
C THR A 285 -22.18 -22.19 12.16
N LYS A 286 -23.47 -22.39 11.88
CA LYS A 286 -24.08 -21.80 10.68
C LYS A 286 -24.04 -20.28 10.79
N LEU A 287 -23.89 -19.63 9.64
CA LEU A 287 -23.98 -18.17 9.56
C LEU A 287 -25.35 -17.71 10.04
N LEU A 288 -25.38 -16.67 10.87
CA LEU A 288 -26.61 -16.05 11.34
C LEU A 288 -27.24 -15.20 10.22
N ASN A 289 -28.56 -15.03 10.25
CA ASN A 289 -29.30 -14.32 9.20
C ASN A 289 -29.05 -12.81 9.17
N ASN A 290 -28.53 -12.20 10.26
CA ASN A 290 -28.29 -10.76 10.36
C ASN A 290 -26.79 -10.42 10.49
N ILE A 291 -26.09 -10.53 9.36
CA ILE A 291 -24.64 -10.30 9.26
C ILE A 291 -24.25 -8.89 9.72
N GLU A 292 -25.06 -7.86 9.45
CA GLU A 292 -24.67 -6.48 9.75
C GLU A 292 -24.58 -6.22 11.25
N LYS A 293 -25.55 -6.71 12.03
CA LYS A 293 -25.52 -6.57 13.49
C LYS A 293 -24.37 -7.36 14.12
N ASP A 294 -24.12 -8.56 13.61
CA ASP A 294 -23.04 -9.41 14.10
C ASP A 294 -21.67 -8.83 13.76
N LEU A 295 -21.54 -8.21 12.60
CA LEU A 295 -20.29 -7.59 12.16
C LEU A 295 -19.85 -6.44 13.08
N GLU A 296 -20.79 -5.63 13.58
CA GLU A 296 -20.48 -4.57 14.56
C GLU A 296 -20.04 -5.14 15.93
N ILE A 297 -20.56 -6.29 16.34
CA ILE A 297 -20.10 -6.99 17.55
C ILE A 297 -18.68 -7.50 17.32
N VAL A 298 -18.46 -8.19 16.20
CA VAL A 298 -17.16 -8.74 15.81
C VAL A 298 -16.08 -7.65 15.69
N PHE A 299 -16.41 -6.51 15.07
CA PHE A 299 -15.48 -5.38 14.97
C PHE A 299 -15.13 -4.75 16.31
N ARG A 300 -16.07 -4.69 17.26
CA ARG A 300 -15.78 -4.25 18.63
C ARG A 300 -14.89 -5.22 19.39
N GLU A 301 -14.79 -6.48 18.98
CA GLU A 301 -13.86 -7.43 19.58
C GLU A 301 -12.47 -7.39 18.94
N ILE A 302 -12.41 -7.24 17.62
CA ILE A 302 -11.15 -7.27 16.86
C ILE A 302 -10.35 -5.97 16.99
N PHE A 303 -11.03 -4.83 17.02
CA PHE A 303 -10.42 -3.49 17.01
C PHE A 303 -10.56 -2.80 18.38
N LYS A 304 -10.30 -3.51 19.47
CA LYS A 304 -10.25 -2.93 20.82
C LYS A 304 -8.95 -2.20 21.08
#